data_AF-A0A834EUL7-F1
#
_entry.id   AF-A0A834EUL7-F1
#
_cell.length_a   1.000
_cell.length_b   1.000
_cell.length_c   1.000
_cell.angle_alpha   90.00
_cell.angle_beta   90.00
_cell.angle_gamma   90.00
#
_symmetry.space_group_name_H-M   'P 1'
#
loop_
_entity.id
_entity.type
_entity.pdbx_description
1 polymer ?
#
loop_
_entity_poly.entity_id
_entity_poly.type
_entity_poly.pdbx_seq_one_letter_code
_entity_poly.pdbx_strand_id
1 'polypeptide(L)'
;MFFSQVAARPKTWEASPSEHKRWVEVFKVCDEDNKGYLSREDFKVAVVMLFGYKPSKIEANAVMSPVNPNTSGVSLEEFLNIVRKKKEAQVYWNEIRHIFTAFDRYYRGYLTLEDFQKAFKQVAPKLPERSVLEVFR
;
A
#
# COMPACT_ATOMS: atom_id res chain seq x y z
N MET A 1 24.03 25.57 -2.57
CA MET A 1 23.52 25.11 -1.25
C MET A 1 22.65 23.90 -1.51
N PHE A 2 22.99 22.78 -0.88
CA PHE A 2 22.35 21.49 -1.09
C PHE A 2 20.88 21.56 -0.65
N PHE A 3 19.95 21.27 -1.56
CA PHE A 3 18.60 20.89 -1.15
C PHE A 3 18.72 19.55 -0.43
N SER A 4 18.74 19.59 0.90
CA SER A 4 18.52 18.40 1.71
C SER A 4 17.18 17.82 1.31
N GLN A 5 17.21 16.71 0.56
CA GLN A 5 16.08 15.80 0.45
C GLN A 5 15.78 15.27 1.86
N VAL A 6 15.01 16.04 2.62
CA VAL A 6 14.17 15.48 3.67
C VAL A 6 12.82 15.20 3.01
N ALA A 7 12.84 14.36 1.98
CA ALA A 7 11.69 13.51 1.75
C ALA A 7 11.65 12.64 3.01
N ALA A 8 10.73 12.96 3.93
CA ALA A 8 10.45 12.10 5.06
C ALA A 8 10.25 10.70 4.46
N ARG A 9 11.21 9.80 4.72
CA ARG A 9 11.06 8.40 4.34
C ARG A 9 9.71 7.99 4.92
N PRO A 10 8.77 7.47 4.11
CA PRO A 10 7.57 6.91 4.69
C PRO A 10 8.05 5.91 5.73
N LYS A 11 7.53 5.99 6.95
CA LYS A 11 7.81 4.99 8.00
C LYS A 11 7.74 3.65 7.31
N THR A 12 8.85 2.94 7.24
CA THR A 12 8.88 1.61 6.63
C THR A 12 7.96 0.76 7.49
N TRP A 13 6.73 0.59 7.01
CA TRP A 13 5.79 -0.31 7.63
C TRP A 13 6.41 -1.70 7.55
N GLU A 14 6.70 -2.29 8.71
CA GLU A 14 7.12 -3.68 8.81
C GLU A 14 5.94 -4.49 9.31
N ALA A 15 5.73 -5.65 8.69
CA ALA A 15 4.69 -6.57 9.10
C ALA A 15 4.96 -7.05 10.53
N SER A 16 3.94 -7.03 11.38
CA SER A 16 4.05 -7.65 12.70
C SER A 16 4.34 -9.15 12.57
N PRO A 17 5.02 -9.78 13.56
CA PRO A 17 5.23 -11.23 13.56
C PRO A 17 3.92 -12.03 13.40
N SER A 18 2.83 -11.53 13.98
CA SER A 18 1.48 -12.08 13.84
C SER A 18 0.94 -12.01 12.43
N GLU A 19 1.14 -10.89 11.72
CA GLU A 19 0.72 -10.76 10.33
C GLU A 19 1.54 -11.66 9.41
N HIS A 20 2.86 -11.69 9.61
CA HIS A 20 3.73 -12.58 8.85
C HIS A 20 3.31 -14.04 9.02
N LYS A 21 3.07 -14.48 10.26
CA LYS A 21 2.55 -15.82 10.55
C LYS A 21 1.23 -16.09 9.82
N ARG A 22 0.30 -15.13 9.86
CA ARG A 22 -0.99 -15.24 9.16
C ARG A 22 -0.82 -15.41 7.65
N TRP A 23 0.13 -14.71 7.03
CA TRP A 23 0.38 -14.83 5.59
C TRP A 23 0.93 -16.22 5.24
N VAL A 24 1.86 -16.74 6.04
CA VAL A 24 2.38 -18.11 5.89
C VAL A 24 1.27 -19.15 6.06
N GLU A 25 0.37 -18.97 7.02
CA GLU A 25 -0.79 -19.86 7.21
C GLU A 25 -1.72 -19.84 5.99
N VAL A 26 -2.05 -18.66 5.46
CA VAL A 26 -2.89 -18.56 4.25
C VAL A 26 -2.23 -19.24 3.05
N PHE A 27 -0.92 -19.05 2.86
CA PHE A 27 -0.19 -19.76 1.81
C PHE A 27 -0.37 -21.27 1.95
N LYS A 28 -0.11 -21.84 3.13
CA LYS A 28 -0.23 -23.29 3.37
C LYS A 28 -1.65 -23.81 3.16
N VAL A 29 -2.66 -23.03 3.53
CA VAL A 29 -4.07 -23.41 3.30
C VAL A 29 -4.42 -23.40 1.82
N CYS A 30 -3.82 -22.51 1.03
CA CYS A 30 -4.12 -22.37 -0.41
C CYS A 30 -3.23 -23.26 -1.30
N ASP A 31 -2.07 -23.70 -0.82
CA ASP A 31 -1.19 -24.65 -1.50
C ASP A 31 -1.80 -26.07 -1.46
N GLU A 32 -2.86 -26.27 -2.26
CA GLU A 32 -3.49 -27.57 -2.44
C GLU A 32 -2.43 -28.60 -2.86
N ASP A 33 -2.46 -29.77 -2.22
CA ASP A 33 -1.52 -30.88 -2.40
C ASP A 33 -0.08 -30.62 -1.91
N ASN A 34 0.19 -29.52 -1.18
CA ASN A 34 1.51 -29.16 -0.66
C ASN A 34 2.60 -29.12 -1.75
N LYS A 35 2.28 -28.47 -2.89
CA LYS A 35 3.17 -28.37 -4.05
C LYS A 35 4.40 -27.49 -3.78
N GLY A 36 4.32 -26.64 -2.76
CA GLY A 36 5.31 -25.61 -2.43
C GLY A 36 5.12 -24.31 -3.22
N TYR A 37 4.05 -24.19 -3.99
CA TYR A 37 3.73 -22.99 -4.78
C TYR A 37 2.22 -22.82 -4.98
N LEU A 38 1.78 -21.58 -5.12
CA LEU A 38 0.40 -21.26 -5.45
C LEU A 38 0.22 -21.23 -6.96
N SER A 39 -0.72 -22.03 -7.45
CA SER A 39 -1.25 -21.85 -8.80
C SER A 39 -1.91 -20.48 -8.94
N ARG A 40 -2.28 -20.12 -10.17
CA ARG A 40 -3.00 -18.87 -10.42
C ARG A 40 -4.36 -18.82 -9.69
N GLU A 41 -5.00 -19.95 -9.52
CA GLU A 41 -6.29 -20.10 -8.85
C GLU A 41 -6.10 -20.03 -7.34
N ASP A 42 -5.11 -20.75 -6.80
CA ASP A 42 -4.73 -20.75 -5.38
C ASP A 42 -4.38 -19.34 -4.90
N PHE A 43 -3.61 -18.61 -5.71
CA PHE A 43 -3.25 -17.23 -5.42
C PHE A 43 -4.47 -16.31 -5.34
N LYS A 44 -5.47 -16.48 -6.23
CA LYS A 44 -6.71 -15.69 -6.15
C LYS A 44 -7.45 -15.97 -4.84
N VAL A 45 -7.51 -17.22 -4.41
CA VAL A 45 -8.12 -17.62 -3.13
C VAL A 45 -7.36 -16.97 -1.97
N ALA A 46 -6.02 -17.01 -1.99
CA ALA A 46 -5.18 -16.38 -0.97
C ALA A 46 -5.43 -14.86 -0.89
N VAL A 47 -5.58 -14.17 -2.02
CA VAL A 47 -5.90 -12.73 -2.05
C VAL A 47 -7.28 -12.45 -1.46
N VAL A 48 -8.28 -13.29 -1.74
CA VAL A 48 -9.62 -13.18 -1.12
C VAL A 48 -9.52 -13.35 0.40
N MET A 49 -8.77 -14.34 0.88
CA MET A 49 -8.60 -14.59 2.33
C MET A 49 -7.87 -13.45 3.06
N LEU A 50 -6.92 -12.78 2.42
CA LEU A 50 -6.11 -11.72 3.05
C LEU A 50 -6.68 -10.31 2.89
N PHE A 51 -7.37 -10.04 1.78
CA PHE A 51 -7.78 -8.69 1.39
C PHE A 51 -9.29 -8.57 1.10
N GLY A 52 -10.04 -9.67 1.11
CA GLY A 52 -11.50 -9.66 0.98
C GLY A 52 -12.02 -9.37 -0.42
N TYR A 53 -11.18 -9.41 -1.46
CA TYR A 53 -11.60 -9.18 -2.83
C TYR A 53 -10.95 -10.17 -3.80
N LYS A 54 -11.64 -10.45 -4.91
CA LYS A 54 -11.12 -11.31 -5.98
C LYS A 54 -10.31 -10.46 -6.96
N PRO A 55 -9.01 -10.72 -7.16
CA PRO A 55 -8.20 -9.95 -8.09
C PRO A 55 -8.64 -10.19 -9.54
N SER A 56 -8.57 -9.14 -10.34
CA SER A 56 -8.87 -9.16 -11.77
C SER A 56 -7.85 -9.97 -12.57
N LYS A 57 -8.17 -10.28 -13.85
CA LYS A 57 -7.24 -10.95 -14.77
C LYS A 57 -5.93 -10.17 -14.90
N ILE A 58 -6.03 -8.84 -14.96
CA ILE A 58 -4.90 -7.93 -15.13
C ILE A 58 -4.02 -7.92 -13.87
N GLU A 59 -4.60 -7.77 -12.69
CA GLU A 59 -3.86 -7.81 -11.42
C GLU A 59 -3.16 -9.15 -11.21
N ALA A 60 -3.86 -10.27 -11.44
CA ALA A 60 -3.25 -11.59 -11.31
C ALA A 60 -2.09 -11.77 -12.30
N ASN A 61 -2.24 -11.30 -13.55
CA ASN A 61 -1.17 -11.39 -14.55
C ASN A 61 0.03 -10.50 -14.20
N ALA A 62 -0.19 -9.30 -13.66
CA ALA A 62 0.90 -8.40 -13.26
C ALA A 62 1.79 -9.02 -12.16
N VAL A 63 1.19 -9.84 -11.29
CA VAL A 63 1.90 -10.56 -10.23
C VAL A 63 2.56 -11.84 -10.73
N MET A 64 1.90 -12.56 -11.64
CA MET A 64 2.34 -13.88 -12.11
C MET A 64 3.33 -13.81 -13.28
N SER A 65 3.26 -12.80 -14.14
CA SER A 65 4.13 -12.66 -15.33
C SER A 65 5.63 -12.49 -15.04
N PRO A 66 6.07 -11.84 -13.94
CA PRO A 66 7.49 -11.79 -13.59
C PRO A 66 7.99 -13.03 -12.86
N VAL A 67 7.09 -13.95 -12.45
CA VAL A 67 7.46 -15.25 -11.88
C VAL A 67 8.03 -16.08 -13.03
N ASN A 68 9.20 -16.67 -12.80
CA ASN A 68 10.07 -17.28 -13.80
C ASN A 68 9.24 -18.15 -14.79
N PRO A 69 9.43 -18.05 -16.13
CA PRO A 69 8.64 -18.84 -17.07
C PRO A 69 8.73 -20.37 -16.86
N ASN A 70 9.76 -20.81 -16.13
CA ASN A 70 10.01 -22.21 -15.78
C ASN A 70 9.41 -22.63 -14.43
N THR A 71 8.78 -21.72 -13.67
CA THR A 71 8.14 -22.02 -12.39
C THR A 71 6.63 -22.15 -12.56
N SER A 72 6.06 -23.24 -12.04
CA SER A 72 4.64 -23.58 -12.16
C SER A 72 3.67 -22.66 -11.41
N GLY A 73 4.17 -21.71 -10.59
CA GLY A 73 3.36 -20.76 -9.83
C GLY A 73 4.19 -19.95 -8.82
N VAL A 74 3.51 -19.30 -7.87
CA VAL A 74 4.11 -18.35 -6.91
C VAL A 74 4.64 -19.10 -5.69
N SER A 75 5.95 -19.01 -5.43
CA SER A 75 6.57 -19.58 -4.23
C SER A 75 6.15 -18.84 -2.95
N LEU A 76 6.41 -19.45 -1.77
CA LEU A 76 6.14 -18.80 -0.49
C LEU A 76 6.85 -17.45 -0.36
N GLU A 77 8.12 -17.38 -0.75
CA GLU A 77 8.92 -16.15 -0.67
C GLU A 77 8.32 -15.03 -1.55
N GLU A 78 7.99 -15.35 -2.80
CA GLU A 78 7.35 -14.41 -3.72
C GLU A 78 6.00 -13.97 -3.18
N PHE A 79 5.18 -14.90 -2.70
CA PHE A 79 3.87 -14.61 -2.11
C PHE A 79 3.99 -13.61 -0.95
N LEU A 80 4.90 -13.84 -0.01
CA LEU A 80 5.13 -12.95 1.14
C LEU A 80 5.56 -11.56 0.67
N ASN A 81 6.43 -11.48 -0.34
CA ASN A 81 6.86 -10.22 -0.93
C ASN A 81 5.69 -9.44 -1.59
N ILE A 82 4.83 -10.14 -2.32
CA ILE A 82 3.64 -9.57 -2.97
C ILE A 82 2.66 -9.02 -1.92
N VAL A 83 2.34 -9.84 -0.91
CA VAL A 83 1.42 -9.46 0.18
C VAL A 83 1.96 -8.26 0.94
N ARG A 84 3.27 -8.27 1.26
CA ARG A 84 3.95 -7.15 1.93
C ARG A 84 3.82 -5.85 1.14
N LYS A 85 4.23 -5.84 -0.14
CA LYS A 85 4.13 -4.66 -1.01
C LYS A 85 2.70 -4.13 -1.12
N LYS A 86 1.72 -5.03 -1.18
CA LYS A 86 0.30 -4.65 -1.24
C LYS A 86 -0.19 -4.05 0.08
N LYS A 87 0.23 -4.59 1.22
CA LYS A 87 -0.06 -4.03 2.55
C LYS A 87 0.59 -2.66 2.75
N GLU A 88 1.86 -2.51 2.36
CA GLU A 88 2.56 -1.21 2.36
C GLU A 88 1.80 -0.16 1.54
N ALA A 89 1.36 -0.52 0.32
CA ALA A 89 0.55 0.36 -0.50
C ALA A 89 -0.80 0.72 0.17
N GLN A 90 -1.50 -0.24 0.78
CA GLN A 90 -2.74 0.04 1.52
C GLN A 90 -2.53 0.98 2.71
N VAL A 91 -1.47 0.78 3.49
CA VAL A 91 -1.13 1.66 4.63
C VAL A 91 -0.83 3.07 4.13
N TYR A 92 -0.03 3.21 3.07
CA TYR A 92 0.30 4.50 2.47
C TYR A 92 -0.94 5.24 1.95
N TRP A 93 -1.83 4.55 1.21
CA TRP A 93 -3.09 5.14 0.75
C TRP A 93 -4.01 5.54 1.89
N ASN A 94 -4.07 4.73 2.95
CA ASN A 94 -4.84 5.06 4.15
C ASN A 94 -4.27 6.29 4.86
N GLU A 95 -2.95 6.41 4.97
CA GLU A 95 -2.28 7.59 5.55
C GLU A 95 -2.60 8.85 4.75
N ILE A 96 -2.45 8.82 3.42
CA ILE A 96 -2.83 9.94 2.55
C ILE A 96 -4.31 10.30 2.75
N ARG A 97 -5.20 9.31 2.79
CA ARG A 97 -6.64 9.54 2.98
C ARG A 97 -6.94 10.19 4.33
N HIS A 98 -6.29 9.74 5.40
CA HIS A 98 -6.45 10.34 6.73
C HIS A 98 -5.95 11.79 6.76
N ILE A 99 -4.78 12.05 6.17
CA ILE A 99 -4.22 13.41 6.07
C ILE A 99 -5.19 14.29 5.27
N PHE A 100 -5.63 13.84 4.09
CA PHE A 100 -6.57 14.58 3.27
C PHE A 100 -7.87 14.88 4.03
N THR A 101 -8.44 13.88 4.70
CA THR A 101 -9.68 14.03 5.48
C THR A 101 -9.52 15.01 6.64
N ALA A 102 -8.35 15.04 7.28
CA ALA A 102 -8.07 16.02 8.33
C ALA A 102 -8.01 17.46 7.79
N PHE A 103 -7.64 17.66 6.52
CA PHE A 103 -7.60 18.95 5.87
C PHE A 103 -8.96 19.37 5.30
N ASP A 104 -9.77 18.41 4.80
CA ASP A 104 -11.11 18.63 4.25
C ASP A 104 -12.17 18.74 5.36
N ARG A 105 -12.09 19.83 6.13
CA ARG A 105 -12.94 20.06 7.31
C ARG A 105 -14.44 20.13 7.01
N TYR A 106 -14.81 20.33 5.74
CA TYR A 106 -16.21 20.40 5.30
C TYR A 106 -16.66 19.12 4.57
N TYR A 107 -15.81 18.10 4.49
CA TYR A 107 -16.10 16.81 3.83
C TYR A 107 -16.60 16.95 2.39
N ARG A 108 -16.03 17.89 1.62
CA ARG A 108 -16.45 18.17 0.24
C ARG A 108 -15.85 17.18 -0.76
N GLY A 109 -14.83 16.43 -0.37
CA GLY A 109 -14.04 15.56 -1.24
C GLY A 109 -12.97 16.30 -2.05
N TYR A 110 -12.76 17.59 -1.79
CA TYR A 110 -11.73 18.42 -2.40
C TYR A 110 -11.25 19.48 -1.40
N LEU A 111 -9.99 19.91 -1.52
CA LEU A 111 -9.42 21.01 -0.74
C LEU A 111 -9.42 22.28 -1.58
N THR A 112 -9.95 23.37 -1.06
CA THR A 112 -9.69 24.70 -1.64
C THR A 112 -8.35 25.23 -1.13
N LEU A 113 -7.80 26.24 -1.81
CA LEU A 113 -6.62 26.94 -1.33
C LEU A 113 -6.81 27.48 0.09
N GLU A 114 -8.02 27.95 0.41
CA GLU A 114 -8.36 28.44 1.75
C GLU A 114 -8.33 27.31 2.80
N ASP A 115 -8.85 26.12 2.49
CA ASP A 115 -8.77 24.96 3.39
C ASP A 115 -7.32 24.60 3.67
N PHE A 116 -6.52 24.54 2.60
CA PHE A 116 -5.10 24.20 2.65
C PHE A 116 -4.31 25.22 3.48
N GLN A 117 -4.50 26.53 3.24
CA GLN A 117 -3.88 27.60 4.02
C GLN A 117 -4.27 27.55 5.50
N LYS A 118 -5.56 27.35 5.80
CA LYS A 118 -6.03 27.29 7.19
C LYS A 118 -5.47 26.06 7.91
N ALA A 119 -5.38 24.91 7.24
CA ALA A 119 -4.79 23.70 7.81
C ALA A 119 -3.28 23.88 8.09
N PHE A 120 -2.51 24.41 7.12
CA PHE A 120 -1.08 24.69 7.30
C PHE A 120 -0.80 25.71 8.42
N LYS A 121 -1.64 26.73 8.58
CA LYS A 121 -1.55 27.67 9.72
C LYS A 121 -1.67 26.97 11.08
N GLN A 122 -2.41 25.85 11.16
CA GLN A 122 -2.56 25.08 12.40
C GLN A 122 -1.41 24.09 12.62
N VAL A 123 -1.03 23.33 11.58
CA VAL A 123 -0.05 22.23 11.73
C VAL A 123 1.39 22.68 11.53
N ALA A 124 1.63 23.77 10.80
CA ALA A 124 2.95 24.29 10.48
C ALA A 124 2.96 25.84 10.43
N PRO A 125 2.63 26.53 11.55
CA PRO A 125 2.46 27.99 11.58
C PRO A 125 3.70 28.79 11.18
N LYS A 126 4.88 28.16 11.19
CA LYS A 126 6.16 28.80 10.80
C LYS A 126 6.44 28.70 9.31
N LEU A 127 5.65 27.94 8.54
CA LEU A 127 5.84 27.82 7.10
C LEU A 127 5.35 29.11 6.40
N PRO A 128 6.16 29.73 5.52
CA PRO A 128 5.73 30.92 4.79
C PRO A 128 4.50 30.64 3.92
N GLU A 129 3.53 31.57 3.91
CA GLU A 129 2.29 31.43 3.13
C GLU A 129 2.57 31.28 1.62
N ARG A 130 3.65 31.91 1.13
CA ARG A 130 4.13 31.73 -0.25
C ARG A 130 4.51 30.27 -0.55
N SER A 131 5.17 29.58 0.37
CA SER A 131 5.53 28.17 0.19
C SER A 131 4.30 27.28 0.19
N VAL A 132 3.30 27.58 1.03
CA VAL A 132 2.00 26.88 1.03
C VAL A 132 1.29 27.05 -0.32
N LEU A 133 1.30 28.27 -0.87
CA LEU A 133 0.71 28.59 -2.17
C LEU A 133 1.40 27.86 -3.33
N GLU A 134 2.73 27.78 -3.30
CA GLU A 134 3.51 27.11 -4.34
C GLU A 134 3.25 25.59 -4.36
N VAL A 135 3.04 24.95 -3.21
CA VAL A 135 2.78 23.50 -3.11
C VAL A 135 1.34 23.12 -3.48
N PHE A 136 0.39 24.06 -3.41
CA PHE A 136 -1.01 23.81 -3.77
C PHE A 136 -1.27 23.83 -5.29
N ARG A 137 -0.38 24.44 -6.08
CA ARG A 137 -0.51 24.56 -7.54
C ARG A 137 -0.17 23.27 -8.26
#